data_AF-A0A382Z4N4-F1
#
_entry.id   AF-A0A382Z4N4-F1
#
_cell.length_a   1.000
_cell.length_b   1.000
_cell.length_c   1.000
_cell.angle_alpha   90.00
_cell.angle_beta   90.00
_cell.angle_gamma   90.00
#
_symmetry.space_group_name_H-M   'P 1'
#
loop_
_entity.id
_entity.type
_entity.pdbx_description
1 polymer ?
#
loop_
_entity_poly.entity_id
_entity_poly.type
_entity_poly.pdbx_seq_one_letter_code
_entity_poly.pdbx_strand_id
1 'polypeptide(L)'
;NLNNTQRREMAMGKFIFVISALVLSSGSLAGAAEKGGSYEFGAAKVLQSDRFGKQALLNINNMSMWFTRDGSSAYNPLTSGSGVTFPRSTDQVIYKAGLIWGGIVKDGDPQELRVGGQTYEIGTVPGRIISKGVAEDPSDPSVRIYRVRTDYATADLKLDASELFGVGLSEVTDADEEDLRLQYAKNWREWPAAKGAPFYDRDGNGRYDPNVDTPAFRDADCTATPDVCEANADQVAWYVINDLDVGAVQSLYGSKPIG
;
A
#
# COMPACT_ATOMS: atom_id res chain seq x y z
N ASN A 1 41.15 66.95 -24.06
CA ASN A 1 42.55 66.66 -23.66
C ASN A 1 42.57 66.00 -22.30
N LEU A 2 43.20 64.83 -22.28
CA LEU A 2 43.05 63.72 -21.34
C LEU A 2 43.51 64.04 -19.91
N ASN A 3 42.93 63.35 -18.91
CA ASN A 3 43.65 62.24 -18.28
C ASN A 3 42.75 61.29 -17.47
N ASN A 4 42.87 60.01 -17.84
CA ASN A 4 42.38 58.82 -17.15
C ASN A 4 42.94 58.70 -15.73
N THR A 5 42.19 58.10 -14.80
CA THR A 5 42.37 56.73 -14.27
C THR A 5 41.82 56.63 -12.83
N GLN A 6 41.22 55.46 -12.50
CA GLN A 6 40.85 54.92 -11.18
C GLN A 6 39.38 55.10 -10.77
N ARG A 7 38.51 54.13 -11.09
CA ARG A 7 38.15 52.94 -10.27
C ARG A 7 37.54 53.28 -8.89
N ARG A 8 36.21 53.21 -8.78
CA ARG A 8 35.52 52.22 -7.94
C ARG A 8 34.00 52.32 -8.13
N GLU A 9 33.41 51.16 -8.39
CA GLU A 9 32.03 50.90 -8.76
C GLU A 9 31.08 51.13 -7.58
N MET A 10 29.96 51.81 -7.83
CA MET A 10 28.75 51.66 -7.03
C MET A 10 27.53 51.92 -7.93
N ALA A 11 26.50 51.09 -7.72
CA ALA A 11 25.16 51.18 -8.29
C ALA A 11 24.99 50.76 -9.76
N MET A 12 24.66 49.48 -9.96
CA MET A 12 23.92 49.04 -11.15
C MET A 12 22.58 48.45 -10.70
N GLY A 13 21.56 49.31 -10.58
CA GLY A 13 20.16 48.89 -10.61
C GLY A 13 19.75 48.68 -12.07
N LYS A 14 19.45 47.44 -12.46
CA LYS A 14 18.89 47.12 -13.78
C LYS A 14 17.43 46.72 -13.62
N PHE A 15 16.54 47.64 -14.03
CA PHE A 15 15.19 47.33 -14.47
C PHE A 15 15.26 46.48 -15.74
N ILE A 16 14.56 45.34 -15.78
CA ILE A 16 14.31 44.59 -17.02
C ILE A 16 12.80 44.37 -17.15
N PHE A 17 12.26 44.92 -18.24
CA PHE A 17 10.93 44.70 -18.77
C PHE A 17 10.75 43.24 -19.21
N VAL A 18 9.66 42.59 -18.79
CA VAL A 18 9.22 41.30 -19.34
C VAL A 18 8.27 41.58 -20.50
N ILE A 19 8.69 41.26 -21.73
CA ILE A 19 7.84 41.26 -22.92
C ILE A 19 7.13 39.91 -22.97
N SER A 20 5.80 39.94 -22.88
CA SER A 20 4.93 38.80 -23.15
C SER A 20 4.82 38.58 -24.66
N ALA A 21 5.16 37.40 -25.14
CA ALA A 21 4.89 36.97 -26.51
C ALA A 21 3.95 35.76 -26.46
N LEU A 22 2.68 36.01 -26.73
CA LEU A 22 1.64 35.00 -26.94
C LEU A 22 1.75 34.53 -28.40
N VAL A 23 2.22 33.31 -28.64
CA VAL A 23 2.21 32.69 -29.97
C VAL A 23 0.97 31.80 -30.07
N LEU A 24 -0.01 32.24 -30.84
CA LEU A 24 -1.13 31.43 -31.32
C LEU A 24 -0.66 30.68 -32.57
N SER A 25 -0.52 29.35 -32.46
CA SER A 25 -0.43 28.47 -33.62
C SER A 25 -1.66 27.55 -33.66
N SER A 26 -2.52 27.81 -34.65
CA SER A 26 -3.61 26.93 -35.05
C SER A 26 -3.04 25.65 -35.68
N GLY A 27 -3.16 24.53 -34.97
CA GLY A 27 -2.85 23.19 -35.46
C GLY A 27 -4.13 22.35 -35.53
N SER A 28 -4.39 21.80 -36.71
CA SER A 28 -5.53 20.95 -37.07
C SER A 28 -5.64 19.72 -36.16
N LEU A 29 -6.80 19.54 -35.52
CA LEU A 29 -7.15 18.29 -34.83
C LEU A 29 -7.56 17.24 -35.88
N ALA A 30 -6.58 16.46 -36.34
CA ALA A 30 -6.85 15.13 -36.88
C ALA A 30 -6.50 14.14 -35.76
N GLY A 31 -7.52 13.45 -35.23
CA GLY A 31 -7.34 12.41 -34.22
C GLY A 31 -6.50 11.27 -34.78
N ALA A 32 -5.26 11.16 -34.31
CA ALA A 32 -4.54 9.90 -34.35
C ALA A 32 -4.84 9.18 -33.04
N ALA A 33 -5.61 8.09 -33.13
CA ALA A 33 -5.64 7.09 -32.08
C ALA A 33 -4.23 6.49 -32.00
N GLU A 34 -3.44 6.91 -31.02
CA GLU A 34 -2.23 6.18 -30.67
C GLU A 34 -2.65 4.80 -30.17
N LYS A 35 -2.30 3.76 -30.94
CA LYS A 35 -2.25 2.40 -30.45
C LYS A 35 -1.35 2.40 -29.21
N GLY A 36 -1.95 2.13 -28.05
CA GLY A 36 -1.21 1.92 -26.82
C GLY A 36 -0.08 0.92 -27.05
N GLY A 37 1.16 1.40 -26.92
CA GLY A 37 2.32 0.53 -26.91
C GLY A 37 2.20 -0.41 -25.73
N SER A 38 2.36 -1.71 -25.98
CA SER A 38 2.57 -2.70 -24.93
C SER A 38 3.84 -2.31 -24.18
N TYR A 39 3.69 -1.80 -22.95
CA TYR A 39 4.82 -1.65 -22.05
C TYR A 39 5.25 -3.06 -21.62
N GLU A 40 6.25 -3.62 -22.29
CA GLU A 40 7.00 -4.73 -21.69
C GLU A 40 7.81 -4.16 -20.52
N PHE A 41 7.20 -4.16 -19.34
CA PHE A 41 7.94 -4.06 -18.10
C PHE A 41 8.70 -5.37 -17.94
N GLY A 42 10.02 -5.32 -18.12
CA GLY A 42 10.88 -6.46 -17.81
C GLY A 42 10.60 -6.93 -16.37
N ALA A 43 10.34 -8.23 -16.22
CA ALA A 43 10.12 -8.86 -14.93
C ALA A 43 11.33 -8.62 -14.01
N ALA A 44 11.24 -7.60 -13.15
CA ALA A 44 12.19 -7.44 -12.07
C ALA A 44 11.96 -8.62 -11.11
N LYS A 45 12.88 -9.59 -11.10
CA LYS A 45 12.82 -10.70 -10.14
C LYS A 45 12.84 -10.13 -8.73
N VAL A 46 11.73 -10.26 -8.02
CA VAL A 46 11.64 -9.92 -6.59
C VAL A 46 12.58 -10.83 -5.82
N LEU A 47 13.47 -10.25 -5.00
CA LEU A 47 14.30 -11.01 -4.07
C LEU A 47 13.40 -11.88 -3.19
N GLN A 48 13.77 -13.14 -2.97
CA GLN A 48 12.93 -14.09 -2.22
C GLN A 48 12.50 -13.56 -0.84
N SER A 49 13.37 -12.77 -0.17
CA SER A 49 13.09 -12.13 1.12
C SER A 49 12.05 -11.01 1.09
N ASP A 50 11.77 -10.43 -0.09
CA ASP A 50 10.83 -9.32 -0.26
C ASP A 50 9.48 -9.76 -0.84
N ARG A 51 9.34 -11.05 -1.20
CA ARG A 51 8.11 -11.60 -1.80
C ARG A 51 6.90 -11.54 -0.86
N PHE A 52 7.13 -11.51 0.45
CA PHE A 52 6.07 -11.64 1.46
C PHE A 52 6.21 -10.65 2.60
N GLY A 53 5.08 -10.30 3.22
CA GLY A 53 5.01 -9.54 4.46
C GLY A 53 5.23 -8.03 4.31
N LYS A 54 6.08 -7.57 3.38
CA LYS A 54 6.21 -6.14 3.05
C LYS A 54 5.13 -5.65 2.11
N GLN A 55 4.75 -6.51 1.18
CA GLN A 55 3.72 -6.27 0.19
C GLN A 55 2.82 -7.49 0.08
N ALA A 56 1.59 -7.26 -0.35
CA ALA A 56 0.62 -8.31 -0.58
C ALA A 56 -0.32 -7.87 -1.71
N LEU A 57 -0.92 -8.86 -2.36
CA LEU A 57 -1.87 -8.64 -3.43
C LEU A 57 -3.18 -9.34 -3.05
N LEU A 58 -4.25 -8.59 -2.85
CA LEU A 58 -5.58 -9.20 -2.88
C LEU A 58 -5.90 -9.47 -4.34
N ASN A 59 -6.08 -10.72 -4.73
CA ASN A 59 -6.24 -11.15 -6.12
C ASN A 59 -7.14 -12.37 -6.23
N ILE A 60 -8.29 -12.29 -5.57
CA ILE A 60 -9.39 -13.23 -5.75
C ILE A 60 -10.58 -12.48 -6.36
N ASN A 61 -11.57 -13.20 -6.88
CA ASN A 61 -12.83 -12.62 -7.38
C ASN A 61 -12.71 -11.66 -8.59
N ASN A 62 -11.87 -12.00 -9.57
CA ASN A 62 -11.71 -11.26 -10.84
C ASN A 62 -11.28 -9.78 -10.68
N MET A 63 -10.62 -9.44 -9.58
CA MET A 63 -9.93 -8.18 -9.36
C MET A 63 -8.57 -8.45 -8.73
N SER A 64 -7.61 -7.54 -8.88
CA SER A 64 -6.45 -7.51 -8.00
C SER A 64 -6.18 -6.11 -7.44
N MET A 65 -5.68 -6.01 -6.21
CA MET A 65 -5.31 -4.77 -5.54
C MET A 65 -4.07 -4.96 -4.66
N TRP A 66 -3.04 -4.16 -4.91
CA TRP A 66 -1.80 -4.16 -4.14
C TRP A 66 -1.92 -3.41 -2.82
N PHE A 67 -1.23 -3.92 -1.81
CA PHE A 67 -1.03 -3.30 -0.50
C PHE A 67 0.43 -3.42 -0.08
N THR A 68 0.94 -2.40 0.59
CA THR A 68 2.23 -2.46 1.30
C THR A 68 2.04 -2.17 2.78
N ARG A 69 2.90 -2.77 3.60
CA ARG A 69 2.76 -2.78 5.06
C ARG A 69 2.85 -1.42 5.73
N ASP A 70 3.26 -0.39 5.00
CA ASP A 70 3.33 1.00 5.43
C ASP A 70 2.01 1.75 5.24
N GLY A 71 1.01 1.14 4.59
CA GLY A 71 -0.30 1.76 4.36
C GLY A 71 -0.61 2.06 2.90
N SER A 72 0.39 2.05 2.01
CA SER A 72 0.12 2.27 0.58
C SER A 72 -0.82 1.20 0.04
N SER A 73 -1.76 1.63 -0.80
CA SER A 73 -2.71 0.73 -1.44
C SER A 73 -2.92 1.12 -2.89
N ALA A 74 -3.36 0.17 -3.71
CA ALA A 74 -3.60 0.32 -5.14
C ALA A 74 -2.39 0.83 -5.94
N TYR A 75 -1.15 0.69 -5.43
CA TYR A 75 0.08 1.02 -6.15
C TYR A 75 0.90 -0.24 -6.38
N ASN A 76 1.34 -0.51 -7.61
CA ASN A 76 2.09 -1.72 -7.93
C ASN A 76 3.58 -1.53 -7.57
N PRO A 77 4.09 -2.23 -6.53
CA PRO A 77 5.47 -2.05 -6.08
C PRO A 77 6.50 -2.64 -7.04
N LEU A 78 6.08 -3.52 -7.96
CA LEU A 78 6.97 -4.18 -8.92
C LEU A 78 7.26 -3.30 -10.14
N THR A 79 6.27 -2.51 -10.57
CA THR A 79 6.34 -1.71 -11.80
C THR A 79 6.29 -0.21 -11.56
N SER A 80 6.02 0.23 -10.33
CA SER A 80 5.71 1.63 -10.01
C SER A 80 4.50 2.18 -10.76
N GLY A 81 3.61 1.28 -11.21
CA GLY A 81 2.40 1.58 -11.97
C GLY A 81 1.12 1.42 -11.15
N SER A 82 0.00 1.33 -11.87
CA SER A 82 -1.31 1.15 -11.25
C SER A 82 -1.41 -0.19 -10.54
N GLY A 83 -1.92 -0.16 -9.30
CA GLY A 83 -1.98 -1.34 -8.45
C GLY A 83 -3.36 -1.98 -8.31
N VAL A 84 -4.39 -1.49 -9.02
CA VAL A 84 -5.65 -2.24 -9.17
C VAL A 84 -5.87 -2.65 -10.60
N THR A 85 -6.16 -3.94 -10.80
CA THR A 85 -6.61 -4.47 -12.09
C THR A 85 -8.04 -4.99 -12.03
N PHE A 86 -8.84 -4.62 -13.03
CA PHE A 86 -10.18 -5.16 -13.23
C PHE A 86 -10.55 -5.08 -14.73
N PRO A 87 -10.94 -6.20 -15.37
CA PRO A 87 -10.85 -7.57 -14.87
C PRO A 87 -9.42 -7.96 -14.45
N ARG A 88 -9.29 -8.91 -13.53
CA ARG A 88 -7.98 -9.35 -12.99
C ARG A 88 -7.00 -9.64 -14.13
N SER A 89 -5.76 -9.16 -13.97
CA SER A 89 -4.66 -9.31 -14.95
C SER A 89 -4.93 -8.71 -16.35
N THR A 90 -5.96 -7.89 -16.54
CA THR A 90 -6.34 -7.34 -17.86
C THR A 90 -6.06 -5.84 -17.93
N ASP A 91 -6.91 -5.02 -17.31
CA ASP A 91 -6.86 -3.56 -17.38
C ASP A 91 -6.59 -2.96 -16.01
N GLN A 92 -5.97 -1.77 -16.00
CA GLN A 92 -5.65 -1.02 -14.80
C GLN A 92 -6.71 0.05 -14.53
N VAL A 93 -7.25 0.09 -13.31
CA VAL A 93 -8.39 0.97 -12.98
C VAL A 93 -8.12 1.96 -11.85
N ILE A 94 -7.14 1.71 -10.98
CA ILE A 94 -6.73 2.64 -9.91
C ILE A 94 -5.21 2.67 -9.83
N TYR A 95 -4.63 3.87 -9.92
CA TYR A 95 -3.18 4.06 -9.88
C TYR A 95 -2.59 3.97 -8.47
N LYS A 96 -3.26 4.59 -7.49
CA LYS A 96 -2.90 4.64 -6.08
C LYS A 96 -4.10 5.08 -5.25
N ALA A 97 -4.23 4.56 -4.03
CA ALA A 97 -5.34 4.82 -3.12
C ALA A 97 -4.85 4.81 -1.68
N GLY A 98 -5.72 5.22 -0.77
CA GLY A 98 -5.39 5.24 0.64
C GLY A 98 -6.53 5.72 1.52
N LEU A 99 -6.37 5.50 2.83
CA LEU A 99 -7.27 6.03 3.84
C LEU A 99 -6.71 7.38 4.33
N ILE A 100 -7.57 8.38 4.40
CA ILE A 100 -7.26 9.66 5.06
C ILE A 100 -8.13 9.78 6.30
N TRP A 101 -7.52 10.28 7.37
CA TRP A 101 -8.21 10.64 8.60
C TRP A 101 -7.79 12.02 9.06
N GLY A 102 -8.67 12.69 9.79
CA GLY A 102 -8.38 13.98 10.38
C GLY A 102 -9.15 14.16 11.67
N GLY A 103 -8.60 14.98 12.55
CA GLY A 103 -9.17 15.25 13.86
C GLY A 103 -8.64 16.52 14.49
N ILE A 104 -9.33 16.95 15.54
CA ILE A 104 -8.87 18.02 16.44
C ILE A 104 -8.19 17.36 17.63
N VAL A 105 -6.87 17.55 17.74
CA VAL A 105 -6.03 16.98 18.79
C VAL A 105 -5.76 18.03 19.86
N LYS A 106 -6.08 17.69 21.11
CA LYS A 106 -5.95 18.57 22.29
C LYS A 106 -4.88 18.05 23.24
N ASP A 107 -3.63 18.03 22.78
CA ASP A 107 -2.47 17.54 23.53
C ASP A 107 -1.56 18.68 24.06
N GLY A 108 -1.95 19.93 23.84
CA GLY A 108 -1.20 21.13 24.24
C GLY A 108 -0.32 21.72 23.13
N ASP A 109 -0.23 21.07 21.96
CA ASP A 109 0.44 21.64 20.79
C ASP A 109 -0.45 22.70 20.09
N PRO A 110 0.12 23.80 19.57
CA PRO A 110 -0.66 24.80 18.82
C PRO A 110 -1.33 24.27 17.55
N GLN A 111 -0.82 23.20 16.92
CA GLN A 111 -1.45 22.58 15.76
C GLN A 111 -2.52 21.57 16.23
N GLU A 112 -3.73 22.08 16.46
CA GLU A 112 -4.87 21.25 16.89
C GLU A 112 -5.49 20.46 15.74
N LEU A 113 -5.72 21.08 14.58
CA LEU A 113 -6.21 20.35 13.39
C LEU A 113 -5.06 19.55 12.78
N ARG A 114 -5.19 18.23 12.78
CA ARG A 114 -4.22 17.31 12.19
C ARG A 114 -4.90 16.36 11.22
N VAL A 115 -4.20 16.06 10.13
CA VAL A 115 -4.63 15.11 9.10
C VAL A 115 -3.50 14.12 8.87
N GLY A 116 -3.83 12.84 8.87
CA GLY A 116 -2.90 11.74 8.62
C GLY A 116 -3.46 10.78 7.58
N GLY A 117 -2.71 9.70 7.35
CA GLY A 117 -3.06 8.63 6.45
C GLY A 117 -2.23 8.63 5.17
N GLN A 118 -2.86 8.30 4.05
CA GLN A 118 -2.15 8.13 2.79
C GLN A 118 -3.03 8.41 1.58
N THR A 119 -2.41 8.97 0.54
CA THR A 119 -2.96 9.06 -0.83
C THR A 119 -1.84 8.70 -1.80
N TYR A 120 -1.28 9.69 -2.51
CA TYR A 120 -0.06 9.55 -3.31
C TYR A 120 1.20 9.56 -2.45
N GLU A 121 1.17 10.31 -1.35
CA GLU A 121 2.18 10.26 -0.30
C GLU A 121 1.71 9.35 0.83
N ILE A 122 2.66 8.73 1.53
CA ILE A 122 2.39 7.80 2.62
C ILE A 122 2.78 8.48 3.93
N GLY A 123 1.78 8.89 4.72
CA GLY A 123 1.97 9.56 6.01
C GLY A 123 2.09 8.58 7.18
N THR A 124 2.30 7.30 6.91
CA THR A 124 2.22 6.23 7.90
C THR A 124 3.43 5.30 7.82
N VAL A 125 3.70 4.63 8.93
CA VAL A 125 4.77 3.62 9.05
C VAL A 125 4.19 2.30 9.56
N PRO A 126 4.83 1.16 9.26
CA PRO A 126 4.36 -0.15 9.71
C PRO A 126 4.38 -0.30 11.23
N GLY A 127 3.42 -1.06 11.76
CA GLY A 127 3.37 -1.45 13.17
C GLY A 127 2.29 -0.70 13.94
N ARG A 128 1.89 -1.24 15.09
CA ARG A 128 0.91 -0.61 15.98
C ARG A 128 1.55 0.40 16.92
N ILE A 129 0.73 1.25 17.51
CA ILE A 129 1.11 2.04 18.69
C ILE A 129 0.96 1.13 19.92
N ILE A 130 2.06 0.84 20.61
CA ILE A 130 2.07 -0.06 21.78
C ILE A 130 1.82 0.67 23.10
N SER A 131 2.13 1.96 23.13
CA SER A 131 1.75 2.90 24.19
C SER A 131 1.82 4.31 23.62
N LYS A 132 1.28 5.31 24.33
CA LYS A 132 1.20 6.70 23.83
C LYS A 132 2.55 7.19 23.29
N GLY A 133 2.61 7.53 22.00
CA GLY A 133 3.82 8.00 21.33
C GLY A 133 4.92 6.96 21.11
N VAL A 134 4.64 5.67 21.32
CA VAL A 134 5.61 4.58 21.15
C VAL A 134 5.08 3.59 20.11
N ALA A 135 5.80 3.50 18.99
CA ALA A 135 5.55 2.52 17.94
C ALA A 135 6.12 1.14 18.29
N GLU A 136 5.47 0.10 17.75
CA GLU A 136 6.06 -1.23 17.62
C GLU A 136 7.31 -1.17 16.72
N ASP A 137 8.31 -2.01 16.98
CA ASP A 137 9.52 -2.06 16.17
C ASP A 137 9.18 -2.51 14.74
N PRO A 138 9.41 -1.68 13.70
CA PRO A 138 9.07 -2.03 12.32
C PRO A 138 9.93 -3.16 11.75
N SER A 139 10.98 -3.60 12.44
CA SER A 139 11.79 -4.77 12.11
C SER A 139 11.29 -6.07 12.75
N ASP A 140 10.33 -5.98 13.69
CA ASP A 140 9.72 -7.16 14.31
C ASP A 140 9.05 -8.02 13.21
N PRO A 141 9.30 -9.34 13.17
CA PRO A 141 8.72 -10.23 12.17
C PRO A 141 7.18 -10.26 12.13
N SER A 142 6.51 -9.83 13.20
CA SER A 142 5.06 -9.68 13.28
C SER A 142 4.53 -8.36 12.72
N VAL A 143 5.41 -7.42 12.33
CA VAL A 143 5.06 -6.17 11.65
C VAL A 143 5.11 -6.37 10.13
N ARG A 144 4.09 -7.07 9.65
CA ARG A 144 3.95 -7.50 8.26
C ARG A 144 2.48 -7.62 7.87
N ILE A 145 2.23 -7.78 6.57
CA ILE A 145 0.91 -8.17 6.07
C ILE A 145 0.69 -9.66 6.29
N TYR A 146 -0.45 -9.98 6.88
CA TYR A 146 -0.99 -11.33 7.01
C TYR A 146 -2.07 -11.50 5.94
N ARG A 147 -1.80 -12.34 4.95
CA ARG A 147 -2.70 -12.63 3.83
C ARG A 147 -3.17 -14.07 3.92
N VAL A 148 -4.48 -14.28 3.98
CA VAL A 148 -5.12 -15.58 4.19
C VAL A 148 -6.25 -15.79 3.17
N ARG A 149 -6.51 -17.04 2.83
CA ARG A 149 -7.66 -17.52 2.05
C ARG A 149 -8.03 -18.90 2.57
N THR A 150 -9.28 -19.30 2.53
CA THR A 150 -9.73 -20.57 3.16
C THR A 150 -9.37 -21.82 2.34
N ASP A 151 -9.25 -21.69 1.03
CA ASP A 151 -8.95 -22.77 0.09
C ASP A 151 -7.47 -22.89 -0.29
N TYR A 152 -6.56 -22.17 0.41
CA TYR A 152 -5.14 -22.10 0.04
C TYR A 152 -4.45 -23.47 -0.10
N ALA A 153 -4.90 -24.45 0.68
CA ALA A 153 -4.32 -25.79 0.71
C ALA A 153 -4.57 -26.57 -0.59
N THR A 154 -5.67 -26.27 -1.29
CA THR A 154 -6.14 -27.05 -2.46
C THR A 154 -6.28 -26.22 -3.72
N ALA A 155 -6.28 -24.89 -3.63
CA ALA A 155 -6.39 -24.01 -4.77
C ALA A 155 -5.17 -24.12 -5.70
N ASP A 156 -5.44 -23.95 -7.01
CA ASP A 156 -4.42 -23.59 -7.99
C ASP A 156 -3.97 -22.15 -7.69
N LEU A 157 -2.70 -22.00 -7.33
CA LEU A 157 -2.11 -20.71 -6.93
C LEU A 157 -1.20 -20.15 -8.02
N LYS A 158 -1.19 -20.73 -9.22
CA LYS A 158 -0.27 -20.37 -10.28
C LYS A 158 -0.42 -18.92 -10.73
N LEU A 159 -1.66 -18.48 -10.96
CA LEU A 159 -1.93 -17.07 -11.30
C LEU A 159 -1.62 -16.14 -10.13
N ASP A 160 -1.93 -16.55 -8.90
CA ASP A 160 -1.61 -15.76 -7.70
C ASP A 160 -0.09 -15.54 -7.56
N ALA A 161 0.70 -16.59 -7.79
CA ALA A 161 2.16 -16.56 -7.76
C ALA A 161 2.73 -15.71 -8.91
N SER A 162 2.22 -15.88 -10.13
CA SER A 162 2.60 -15.08 -11.30
C SER A 162 2.49 -13.58 -11.00
N GLU A 163 1.33 -13.15 -10.51
CA GLU A 163 1.08 -11.73 -10.23
C GLU A 163 1.89 -11.22 -9.03
N LEU A 164 1.95 -11.99 -7.95
CA LEU A 164 2.66 -11.57 -6.73
C LEU A 164 4.18 -11.48 -6.95
N PHE A 165 4.75 -12.39 -7.74
CA PHE A 165 6.19 -12.46 -7.98
C PHE A 165 6.63 -11.69 -9.23
N GLY A 166 5.68 -11.20 -10.02
CA GLY A 166 5.95 -10.45 -11.26
C GLY A 166 6.62 -11.29 -12.33
N VAL A 167 6.26 -12.58 -12.42
CA VAL A 167 6.79 -13.53 -13.42
C VAL A 167 5.68 -13.95 -14.38
N GLY A 168 6.00 -14.29 -15.62
CA GLY A 168 5.01 -14.77 -16.57
C GLY A 168 4.31 -16.05 -16.09
N LEU A 169 3.04 -16.24 -16.45
CA LEU A 169 2.26 -17.40 -16.00
C LEU A 169 2.93 -18.74 -16.39
N SER A 170 3.59 -18.79 -17.54
CA SER A 170 4.36 -19.96 -18.00
C SER A 170 5.69 -20.17 -17.26
N GLU A 171 6.18 -19.16 -16.55
CA GLU A 171 7.44 -19.17 -15.80
C GLU A 171 7.25 -19.55 -14.33
N VAL A 172 6.00 -19.57 -13.84
CA VAL A 172 5.68 -20.01 -12.47
C VAL A 172 6.02 -21.49 -12.33
N THR A 173 6.87 -21.78 -11.34
CA THR A 173 7.28 -23.14 -11.00
C THR A 173 6.41 -23.73 -9.89
N ASP A 174 6.39 -25.05 -9.76
CA ASP A 174 5.73 -25.72 -8.63
C ASP A 174 6.28 -25.24 -7.27
N ALA A 175 7.57 -24.88 -7.23
CA ALA A 175 8.20 -24.32 -6.04
C ALA A 175 7.67 -22.91 -5.69
N ASP A 176 7.35 -22.08 -6.69
CA ASP A 176 6.75 -20.76 -6.46
C ASP A 176 5.33 -20.89 -5.88
N GLU A 177 4.52 -21.82 -6.41
CA GLU A 177 3.21 -22.11 -5.84
C GLU A 177 3.30 -22.65 -4.42
N GLU A 178 4.25 -23.54 -4.16
CA GLU A 178 4.47 -24.09 -2.82
C GLU A 178 4.97 -23.04 -1.82
N ASP A 179 5.90 -22.18 -2.20
CA ASP A 179 6.34 -21.04 -1.38
C ASP A 179 5.14 -20.15 -1.00
N LEU A 180 4.25 -19.86 -1.96
CA LEU A 180 3.04 -19.08 -1.71
C LEU A 180 2.06 -19.82 -0.77
N ARG A 181 1.87 -21.12 -0.96
CA ARG A 181 1.01 -21.96 -0.10
C ARG A 181 1.53 -22.03 1.33
N LEU A 182 2.84 -22.21 1.50
CA LEU A 182 3.50 -22.18 2.81
C LEU A 182 3.35 -20.81 3.47
N GLN A 183 3.42 -19.72 2.70
CA GLN A 183 3.17 -18.39 3.25
C GLN A 183 1.72 -18.21 3.72
N TYR A 184 0.74 -18.70 2.97
CA TYR A 184 -0.66 -18.72 3.43
C TYR A 184 -0.82 -19.53 4.71
N ALA A 185 -0.23 -20.74 4.77
CA ALA A 185 -0.25 -21.60 5.95
C ALA A 185 0.40 -20.92 7.17
N LYS A 186 1.50 -20.18 6.96
CA LYS A 186 2.15 -19.38 8.00
C LYS A 186 1.25 -18.25 8.49
N ASN A 187 0.63 -17.50 7.58
CA ASN A 187 -0.27 -16.41 7.93
C ASN A 187 -1.49 -16.90 8.70
N TRP A 188 -2.02 -18.06 8.34
CA TRP A 188 -3.11 -18.71 9.05
C TRP A 188 -2.68 -19.09 10.47
N ARG A 189 -1.56 -19.81 10.62
CA ARG A 189 -1.09 -20.26 11.93
C ARG A 189 -0.71 -19.12 12.87
N GLU A 190 -0.09 -18.08 12.32
CA GLU A 190 0.40 -16.92 13.07
C GLU A 190 -0.60 -15.74 13.05
N TRP A 191 -1.87 -15.99 12.73
CA TRP A 191 -2.87 -14.92 12.60
C TRP A 191 -2.87 -14.04 13.86
N PRO A 192 -2.72 -12.72 13.75
CA PRO A 192 -2.35 -11.88 14.88
C PRO A 192 -3.57 -11.41 15.66
N ALA A 193 -4.41 -12.35 16.11
CA ALA A 193 -5.61 -12.07 16.89
C ALA A 193 -5.30 -11.27 18.18
N ALA A 194 -4.16 -11.54 18.82
CA ALA A 194 -3.67 -10.76 19.97
C ALA A 194 -3.35 -9.27 19.66
N LYS A 195 -3.26 -8.92 18.37
CA LYS A 195 -3.14 -7.53 17.89
C LYS A 195 -4.46 -6.96 17.37
N GLY A 196 -5.57 -7.71 17.49
CA GLY A 196 -6.90 -7.30 17.04
C GLY A 196 -7.25 -7.73 15.61
N ALA A 197 -6.54 -8.70 15.03
CA ALA A 197 -6.97 -9.29 13.77
C ALA A 197 -8.23 -10.15 13.98
N PRO A 198 -9.32 -9.89 13.25
CA PRO A 198 -10.57 -10.57 13.51
C PRO A 198 -10.56 -12.04 13.10
N PHE A 199 -11.37 -12.85 13.77
CA PHE A 199 -11.52 -14.27 13.44
C PHE A 199 -12.93 -14.78 13.78
N TYR A 200 -13.30 -15.85 13.10
CA TYR A 200 -14.47 -16.65 13.42
C TYR A 200 -14.08 -17.71 14.45
N ASP A 201 -14.60 -17.52 15.65
CA ASP A 201 -14.41 -18.36 16.83
C ASP A 201 -15.37 -19.54 16.75
N ARG A 202 -14.85 -20.70 16.34
CA ARG A 202 -15.66 -21.88 16.03
C ARG A 202 -16.04 -22.69 17.25
N ASP A 203 -15.29 -22.58 18.34
CA ASP A 203 -15.58 -23.27 19.59
C ASP A 203 -16.13 -22.36 20.69
N GLY A 204 -16.22 -21.04 20.43
CA GLY A 204 -16.83 -20.05 21.31
C GLY A 204 -15.96 -19.71 22.54
N ASN A 205 -14.65 -19.97 22.47
CA ASN A 205 -13.75 -19.81 23.61
C ASN A 205 -13.11 -18.40 23.73
N GLY A 206 -13.32 -17.54 22.72
CA GLY A 206 -12.82 -16.16 22.63
C GLY A 206 -11.33 -16.03 22.31
N ARG A 207 -10.65 -17.10 21.87
CA ARG A 207 -9.21 -17.14 21.60
C ARG A 207 -8.94 -17.90 20.31
N TYR A 208 -8.17 -17.27 19.42
CA TYR A 208 -7.78 -17.89 18.17
C TYR A 208 -6.94 -19.16 18.36
N ASP A 209 -7.47 -20.30 17.93
CA ASP A 209 -6.75 -21.55 17.67
C ASP A 209 -6.73 -21.84 16.16
N PRO A 210 -5.57 -21.84 15.48
CA PRO A 210 -5.52 -22.04 14.03
C PRO A 210 -5.99 -23.41 13.54
N ASN A 211 -6.17 -24.40 14.43
CA ASN A 211 -6.70 -25.73 14.08
C ASN A 211 -8.23 -25.79 14.15
N VAL A 212 -8.86 -24.82 14.81
CA VAL A 212 -10.31 -24.78 15.07
C VAL A 212 -10.94 -23.57 14.40
N ASP A 213 -10.32 -22.41 14.54
CA ASP A 213 -10.85 -21.12 14.12
C ASP A 213 -10.47 -20.74 12.69
N THR A 214 -11.11 -19.69 12.19
CA THR A 214 -10.90 -19.19 10.82
C THR A 214 -10.59 -17.70 10.85
N PRO A 215 -9.40 -17.25 10.38
CA PRO A 215 -9.14 -15.85 10.10
C PRO A 215 -10.26 -15.19 9.28
N ALA A 216 -10.66 -13.99 9.66
CA ALA A 216 -11.83 -13.33 9.08
C ALA A 216 -11.61 -11.82 8.91
N PHE A 217 -12.59 -11.15 8.29
CA PHE A 217 -12.63 -9.68 8.19
C PHE A 217 -13.42 -9.04 9.33
N ARG A 218 -14.09 -9.84 10.16
CA ARG A 218 -14.87 -9.44 11.34
C ARG A 218 -14.87 -10.57 12.37
N ASP A 219 -15.06 -10.24 13.64
CA ASP A 219 -15.22 -11.23 14.70
C ASP A 219 -16.63 -11.83 14.70
N ALA A 220 -16.75 -13.13 14.96
CA ALA A 220 -18.02 -13.77 15.30
C ALA A 220 -17.79 -15.05 16.12
N ASP A 221 -18.64 -15.26 17.13
CA ASP A 221 -18.80 -16.56 17.79
C ASP A 221 -19.73 -17.42 16.92
N CYS A 222 -19.19 -18.48 16.32
CA CYS A 222 -19.94 -19.33 15.40
C CYS A 222 -20.87 -20.31 16.11
N THR A 223 -20.72 -20.49 17.43
CA THR A 223 -21.66 -21.27 18.24
C THR A 223 -22.94 -20.45 18.48
N ALA A 224 -22.80 -19.13 18.60
CA ALA A 224 -23.90 -18.19 18.81
C ALA A 224 -24.51 -17.68 17.48
N THR A 225 -23.68 -17.43 16.47
CA THR A 225 -24.05 -16.81 15.18
C THR A 225 -23.48 -17.58 13.98
N PRO A 226 -23.93 -18.83 13.75
CA PRO A 226 -23.36 -19.69 12.71
C PRO A 226 -23.52 -19.11 11.28
N ASP A 227 -24.62 -18.41 11.02
CA ASP A 227 -24.91 -17.73 9.75
C ASP A 227 -23.89 -16.64 9.40
N VAL A 228 -23.36 -15.96 10.42
CA VAL A 228 -22.30 -14.96 10.25
C VAL A 228 -20.99 -15.62 9.80
N CYS A 229 -20.69 -16.81 10.29
CA CYS A 229 -19.49 -17.59 9.95
C CYS A 229 -19.59 -18.39 8.64
N GLU A 230 -20.78 -18.48 8.05
CA GLU A 230 -20.97 -19.03 6.71
C GLU A 230 -20.66 -17.98 5.61
N ALA A 231 -20.86 -16.70 5.92
CA ALA A 231 -20.59 -15.58 5.02
C ALA A 231 -19.11 -15.13 5.09
N ASN A 232 -18.21 -15.98 4.62
CA ASN A 232 -16.77 -15.75 4.66
C ASN A 232 -16.26 -14.91 3.49
N ALA A 233 -15.28 -14.05 3.75
CA ALA A 233 -14.48 -13.48 2.68
C ALA A 233 -13.54 -14.55 2.12
N ASP A 234 -13.44 -14.65 0.80
CA ASP A 234 -12.57 -15.66 0.17
C ASP A 234 -11.08 -15.38 0.41
N GLN A 235 -10.72 -14.10 0.60
CA GLN A 235 -9.37 -13.68 0.93
C GLN A 235 -9.39 -12.46 1.85
N VAL A 236 -8.49 -12.43 2.82
CA VAL A 236 -8.31 -11.32 3.76
C VAL A 236 -6.83 -10.95 3.81
N ALA A 237 -6.56 -9.64 3.83
CA ALA A 237 -5.24 -9.11 4.18
C ALA A 237 -5.39 -8.22 5.41
N TRP A 238 -4.56 -8.45 6.41
CA TRP A 238 -4.55 -7.69 7.66
C TRP A 238 -3.14 -7.20 7.98
N TYR A 239 -3.03 -5.95 8.43
CA TYR A 239 -1.79 -5.30 8.85
C TYR A 239 -2.13 -4.07 9.70
N VAL A 240 -1.13 -3.53 10.40
CA VAL A 240 -1.29 -2.31 11.22
C VAL A 240 -0.26 -1.28 10.79
N ILE A 241 -0.72 -0.03 10.79
CA ILE A 241 0.09 1.15 10.52
C ILE A 241 -0.15 2.18 11.62
N ASN A 242 0.80 3.09 11.79
CA ASN A 242 0.68 4.24 12.68
C ASN A 242 1.27 5.49 12.02
N ASP A 243 0.96 6.66 12.57
CA ASP A 243 1.40 7.95 12.07
C ASP A 243 2.47 8.59 12.96
N LEU A 244 3.16 7.84 13.83
CA LEU A 244 4.11 8.42 14.79
C LEU A 244 5.41 8.95 14.14
N ASP A 245 5.68 8.60 12.88
CA ASP A 245 6.79 9.19 12.13
C ASP A 245 6.45 10.62 11.67
N VAL A 246 7.04 11.60 12.33
CA VAL A 246 6.81 13.03 12.05
C VAL A 246 7.15 13.38 10.60
N GLY A 247 8.20 12.79 10.03
CA GLY A 247 8.63 13.09 8.66
C GLY A 247 7.62 12.61 7.63
N ALA A 248 7.07 11.41 7.82
CA ALA A 248 6.04 10.83 6.95
C ALA A 248 4.76 11.68 6.96
N VAL A 249 4.22 12.00 8.14
CA VAL A 249 2.97 12.79 8.25
C VAL A 249 3.15 14.21 7.71
N GLN A 250 4.30 14.83 7.97
CA GLN A 250 4.61 16.16 7.44
C GLN A 250 4.74 16.15 5.91
N SER A 251 5.33 15.11 5.33
CA SER A 251 5.45 14.96 3.88
C SER A 251 4.10 14.83 3.18
N LEU A 252 3.11 14.19 3.84
CA LEU A 252 1.76 14.07 3.30
C LEU A 252 1.07 15.44 3.20
N TYR A 253 0.79 16.09 4.34
CA TYR A 253 -0.01 17.34 4.41
C TYR A 253 0.50 18.36 5.44
N GLY A 254 1.76 18.28 5.88
CA GLY A 254 2.35 19.23 6.83
C GLY A 254 1.78 19.17 8.25
N SER A 255 1.05 18.10 8.58
CA SER A 255 0.50 17.88 9.92
C SER A 255 1.47 17.13 10.82
N LYS A 256 1.30 17.27 12.13
CA LYS A 256 1.89 16.40 13.15
C LYS A 256 1.08 15.10 13.28
N PRO A 257 1.68 14.04 13.85
CA PRO A 257 0.98 12.80 14.21
C PRO A 257 -0.25 13.04 15.10
N ILE A 258 -1.25 12.16 14.98
CA ILE A 258 -2.42 12.09 15.87
C ILE A 258 -2.24 11.04 16.97
N GLY A 259 -1.54 9.93 16.67
CA GLY A 259 -1.32 8.80 17.59
C GLY A 259 -0.48 9.06 18.82
#